data_AF-C6SYM1-F1
#
_entry.id   AF-C6SYM1-F1
#
_cell.length_a   1.000
_cell.length_b   1.000
_cell.length_c   1.000
_cell.angle_alpha   90.00
_cell.angle_beta   90.00
_cell.angle_gamma   90.00
#
_symmetry.space_group_name_H-M   'P 1'
#
loop_
_entity.id
_entity.type
_entity.pdbx_description
1 polymer ?
#
loop_
_entity_poly.entity_id
_entity_poly.type
_entity_poly.pdbx_seq_one_letter_code
_entity_poly.pdbx_strand_id
1 'polypeptide(L)'
;MEAVEAKASSGYGKPPWVFRGSAWYQLHLVKAEKARAYIPKEFKLVEAFGYTLGGFFLASYEDSPVGVFDELVVIAGLVWNRPTSCAWATRVYVNNDEACYHGRKEVGLPSQMARFSKTITAISRQQREIKSGFLNRIGIGAKYSTPK
;
A
#
# COMPACT_ATOMS: atom_id res chain seq x y z
N MET A 1 -22.57 8.76 40.18
CA MET A 1 -21.70 9.80 39.62
C MET A 1 -21.33 9.32 38.24
N GLU A 2 -22.00 9.84 37.21
CA GLU A 2 -21.59 9.60 35.83
C GLU A 2 -20.20 10.18 35.64
N ALA A 3 -19.29 9.33 35.16
CA ALA A 3 -17.96 9.78 34.77
C ALA A 3 -18.13 10.68 33.55
N VAL A 4 -17.86 11.97 33.75
CA VAL A 4 -17.80 12.96 32.68
C VAL A 4 -16.71 12.50 31.71
N GLU A 5 -17.14 12.15 30.50
CA GLU A 5 -16.29 11.75 29.38
C GLU A 5 -15.26 12.86 29.14
N ALA A 6 -14.02 12.60 29.54
CA ALA A 6 -12.94 13.54 29.37
C ALA A 6 -12.66 13.69 27.87
N LYS A 7 -12.95 14.90 27.36
CA LYS A 7 -12.62 15.40 26.03
C LYS A 7 -11.36 14.74 25.47
N ALA A 8 -11.52 13.98 24.39
CA ALA A 8 -10.45 13.27 23.69
C ALA A 8 -9.23 14.18 23.53
N SER A 9 -8.07 13.74 24.00
CA SER A 9 -6.81 14.44 23.77
C SER A 9 -6.65 14.63 22.26
N SER A 10 -6.52 15.87 21.81
CA SER A 10 -6.20 16.18 20.41
C SER A 10 -4.84 15.54 20.05
N GLY A 11 -4.83 14.59 19.13
CA GLY A 11 -3.61 13.95 18.62
C GLY A 11 -3.40 12.49 19.09
N TYR A 12 -2.25 11.93 18.74
CA TYR A 12 -1.96 10.49 18.85
C TYR A 12 -1.75 9.96 20.29
N GLY A 13 -1.69 10.85 21.30
CA GLY A 13 -1.31 10.46 22.66
C GLY A 13 0.13 9.92 22.74
N LYS A 14 0.46 9.23 23.84
CA LYS A 14 1.80 8.66 24.04
C LYS A 14 1.93 7.30 23.32
N PRO A 15 3.11 6.97 22.76
CA PRO A 15 3.37 5.66 22.16
C PRO A 15 3.33 4.53 23.21
N PRO A 16 3.11 3.26 22.81
CA PRO A 16 3.01 2.77 21.43
C PRO A 16 1.64 3.04 20.79
N TRP A 17 1.66 3.48 19.54
CA TRP A 17 0.45 3.70 18.74
C TRP A 17 0.06 2.41 18.01
N VAL A 18 -1.20 2.04 18.11
CA VAL A 18 -1.74 0.82 17.49
C VAL A 18 -2.62 1.21 16.31
N PHE A 19 -2.38 0.57 15.17
CA PHE A 19 -3.14 0.78 13.94
C PHE A 19 -3.71 -0.56 13.49
N ARG A 20 -4.97 -0.57 13.05
CA ARG A 20 -5.61 -1.74 12.41
C ARG A 20 -6.26 -1.32 11.10
N GLY A 21 -6.20 -2.20 10.12
CA GLY A 21 -6.77 -1.94 8.81
C GLY A 21 -6.19 -2.87 7.74
N SER A 22 -6.33 -2.44 6.48
CA SER A 22 -5.81 -3.16 5.32
C SER A 22 -4.74 -2.35 4.59
N ALA A 23 -3.87 -3.03 3.85
CA ALA A 23 -2.83 -2.39 3.08
C ALA A 23 -2.69 -3.04 1.69
N TRP A 24 -2.48 -2.20 0.69
CA TRP A 24 -2.27 -2.58 -0.70
C TRP A 24 -0.89 -2.13 -1.15
N TYR A 25 -0.09 -3.08 -1.60
CA TYR A 25 1.22 -2.83 -2.18
C TYR A 25 1.15 -2.95 -3.69
N GLN A 26 1.55 -1.90 -4.40
CA GLN A 26 1.75 -1.94 -5.84
C GLN A 26 3.21 -1.62 -6.14
N LEU A 27 4.00 -2.68 -6.27
CA LEU A 27 5.43 -2.59 -6.51
C LEU A 27 5.73 -2.33 -7.98
N HIS A 28 6.70 -1.47 -8.24
CA HIS A 28 7.14 -1.10 -9.58
C HIS A 28 8.66 -1.12 -9.68
N LEU A 29 9.18 -1.47 -10.86
CA LEU A 29 10.56 -1.21 -11.21
C LEU A 29 10.70 0.27 -11.59
N VAL A 30 11.44 1.00 -10.78
CA VAL A 30 11.72 2.42 -10.98
C VAL A 30 13.16 2.55 -11.48
N LYS A 31 13.38 3.33 -12.54
CA LYS A 31 14.73 3.61 -13.03
C LYS A 31 15.56 4.23 -11.90
N ALA A 32 16.73 3.69 -11.63
CA ALA A 32 17.62 4.12 -10.56
C ALA A 32 17.91 5.62 -10.65
N GLU A 33 18.21 6.12 -11.85
CA GLU A 33 18.42 7.55 -12.12
C GLU A 33 17.27 8.43 -11.62
N LYS A 34 16.01 8.00 -11.84
CA LYS A 34 14.83 8.74 -11.37
C LYS A 34 14.67 8.66 -9.86
N ALA A 35 14.94 7.50 -9.26
CA ALA A 35 14.91 7.34 -7.81
C ALA A 35 15.97 8.23 -7.13
N ARG A 36 17.16 8.37 -7.74
CA ARG A 36 18.26 9.20 -7.24
C ARG A 36 17.97 10.70 -7.21
N ALA A 37 17.01 11.19 -7.97
CA ALA A 37 16.58 12.58 -7.89
C ALA A 37 15.87 12.89 -6.55
N TYR A 38 15.33 11.88 -5.86
CA TYR A 38 14.56 12.05 -4.63
C TYR A 38 15.24 11.47 -3.38
N ILE A 39 16.20 10.57 -3.56
CA ILE A 39 16.92 9.91 -2.47
C ILE A 39 18.24 10.66 -2.23
N PRO A 40 18.51 11.14 -1.00
CA PRO A 40 19.77 11.80 -0.67
C PRO A 40 20.99 10.92 -0.99
N LYS A 41 22.08 11.55 -1.44
CA LYS A 41 23.25 10.85 -2.02
C LYS A 41 24.01 10.00 -0.99
N GLU A 42 23.88 10.34 0.28
CA GLU A 42 24.43 9.61 1.42
C GLU A 42 23.83 8.21 1.58
N PHE A 43 22.60 7.98 1.09
CA PHE A 43 21.97 6.66 1.16
C PHE A 43 22.31 5.81 -0.07
N LYS A 44 22.81 4.60 0.15
CA LYS A 44 23.08 3.65 -0.93
C LYS A 44 21.76 3.04 -1.41
N LEU A 45 21.40 3.22 -2.67
CA LEU A 45 20.22 2.60 -3.29
C LEU A 45 20.47 1.11 -3.51
N VAL A 46 19.42 0.32 -3.30
CA VAL A 46 19.37 -1.08 -3.71
C VAL A 46 18.91 -1.09 -5.17
N GLU A 47 19.81 -1.37 -6.08
CA GLU A 47 19.53 -1.37 -7.52
C GLU A 47 20.13 -2.60 -8.22
N ALA A 48 19.46 -3.05 -9.28
CA ALA A 48 19.93 -4.08 -10.19
C ALA A 48 19.56 -3.67 -11.63
N PHE A 49 20.49 -3.82 -12.56
CA PHE A 49 20.30 -3.48 -13.98
C PHE A 49 19.82 -2.03 -14.23
N GLY A 50 20.17 -1.08 -13.36
CA GLY A 50 19.73 0.31 -13.46
C GLY A 50 18.31 0.57 -12.97
N TYR A 51 17.70 -0.37 -12.24
CA TYR A 51 16.38 -0.24 -11.62
C TYR A 51 16.43 -0.51 -10.13
N THR A 52 15.51 0.08 -9.38
CA THR A 52 15.22 -0.20 -7.98
C THR A 52 13.75 -0.57 -7.81
N LEU A 53 13.41 -1.18 -6.68
CA LEU A 53 12.03 -1.49 -6.32
C LEU A 53 11.41 -0.28 -5.63
N GLY A 54 10.43 0.34 -6.27
CA GLY A 54 9.60 1.40 -5.70
C GLY A 54 8.13 1.06 -5.82
N GLY A 55 7.28 2.09 -5.84
CA GLY A 55 5.85 1.94 -6.09
C GLY A 55 5.00 2.66 -5.06
N PHE A 56 3.87 2.06 -4.73
CA PHE A 56 2.86 2.63 -3.85
C PHE A 56 2.50 1.67 -2.72
N PHE A 57 2.26 2.24 -1.55
CA PHE A 57 1.67 1.58 -0.40
C PHE A 57 0.43 2.38 0.01
N LEU A 58 -0.75 1.78 -0.14
CA LEU A 58 -2.01 2.37 0.28
C LEU A 58 -2.52 1.63 1.51
N ALA A 59 -2.54 2.30 2.66
CA ALA A 59 -3.14 1.81 3.89
C ALA A 59 -4.52 2.43 4.08
N SER A 60 -5.45 1.59 4.54
CA SER A 60 -6.79 1.98 4.95
C SER A 60 -6.98 1.56 6.39
N TYR A 61 -6.84 2.52 7.30
CA TYR A 61 -6.94 2.29 8.74
C TYR A 61 -8.39 2.37 9.19
N GLU A 62 -8.87 1.31 9.81
CA GLU A 62 -10.19 1.21 10.43
C GLU A 62 -10.14 1.60 11.92
N ASP A 63 -8.95 1.55 12.52
CA ASP A 63 -8.71 1.93 13.90
C ASP A 63 -7.29 2.49 14.06
N SER A 64 -7.19 3.67 14.68
CA SER A 64 -5.94 4.37 14.98
C SER A 64 -6.17 5.39 16.10
N PRO A 65 -5.10 5.96 16.70
CA PRO A 65 -5.24 6.98 17.74
C PRO A 65 -6.02 8.24 17.32
N VAL A 66 -6.16 8.49 16.02
CA VAL A 66 -6.90 9.63 15.46
C VAL A 66 -8.13 9.21 14.65
N GLY A 67 -8.57 7.96 14.83
CA GLY A 67 -9.71 7.37 14.15
C GLY A 67 -9.39 6.81 12.76
N VAL A 68 -10.42 6.70 11.91
CA VAL A 68 -10.34 6.11 10.57
C VAL A 68 -9.67 7.09 9.61
N PHE A 69 -8.67 6.62 8.86
CA PHE A 69 -8.04 7.42 7.80
C PHE A 69 -7.38 6.54 6.74
N ASP A 70 -7.13 7.11 5.57
CA ASP A 70 -6.39 6.49 4.47
C ASP A 70 -5.03 7.16 4.32
N GLU A 71 -4.00 6.36 4.04
CA GLU A 71 -2.63 6.82 3.80
C GLU A 71 -2.06 6.21 2.52
N LEU A 72 -1.52 7.04 1.63
CA LEU A 72 -0.81 6.61 0.44
C LEU A 72 0.64 7.07 0.48
N VAL A 73 1.56 6.11 0.54
CA VAL A 73 3.01 6.34 0.50
C VAL A 73 3.53 6.11 -0.92
N VAL A 74 4.25 7.09 -1.46
CA VAL A 74 4.96 7.01 -2.73
C VAL A 74 6.42 6.64 -2.47
N ILE A 75 6.80 5.43 -2.85
CA ILE A 75 8.12 4.85 -2.62
C ILE A 75 8.97 5.05 -3.88
N ALA A 76 10.05 5.83 -3.79
CA ALA A 76 10.96 6.02 -4.94
C ALA A 76 11.87 4.80 -5.18
N GLY A 77 12.25 4.09 -4.11
CA GLY A 77 13.20 3.00 -4.18
C GLY A 77 13.50 2.44 -2.79
N LEU A 78 14.31 1.39 -2.76
CA LEU A 78 14.86 0.84 -1.52
C LEU A 78 16.26 1.39 -1.28
N VAL A 79 16.55 1.74 -0.03
CA VAL A 79 17.88 2.16 0.42
C VAL A 79 18.44 1.16 1.41
N TRP A 80 19.76 0.97 1.41
CA TRP A 80 20.45 0.15 2.39
C TRP A 80 20.47 0.84 3.74
N ASN A 81 20.00 0.13 4.77
CA ASN A 81 20.11 0.53 6.18
C ASN A 81 20.56 -0.69 6.97
N ARG A 82 21.89 -0.84 7.16
CA ARG A 82 22.49 -2.09 7.69
C ARG A 82 21.79 -2.56 8.97
N PRO A 83 21.43 -3.85 9.09
CA PRO A 83 21.75 -4.96 8.18
C PRO A 83 20.72 -5.19 7.05
N THR A 84 19.67 -4.38 6.94
CA THR A 84 18.55 -4.59 6.02
C THR A 84 18.44 -3.49 4.95
N SER A 85 17.32 -3.44 4.25
CA SER A 85 16.93 -2.34 3.36
C SER A 85 15.61 -1.73 3.84
N CYS A 86 15.39 -0.46 3.51
CA CYS A 86 14.17 0.27 3.86
C CYS A 86 13.62 0.98 2.62
N ALA A 87 12.30 1.12 2.57
CA ALA A 87 11.64 1.92 1.54
C ALA A 87 11.85 3.41 1.79
N TRP A 88 12.23 4.15 0.75
CA TRP A 88 12.31 5.60 0.82
C TRP A 88 10.99 6.24 0.39
N ALA A 89 10.23 6.71 1.38
CA ALA A 89 9.00 7.46 1.17
C ALA A 89 9.30 8.89 0.68
N THR A 90 8.95 9.18 -0.56
CA THR A 90 9.13 10.53 -1.14
C THR A 90 7.99 11.48 -0.83
N ARG A 91 6.78 10.93 -0.73
CA ARG A 91 5.55 11.64 -0.39
C ARG A 91 4.65 10.68 0.37
N VAL A 92 3.94 11.21 1.33
CA VAL A 92 2.87 10.50 2.03
C VAL A 92 1.62 11.36 1.92
N TYR A 93 0.52 10.79 1.47
CA TYR A 93 -0.75 11.48 1.35
C TYR A 93 -1.72 10.92 2.38
N VAL A 94 -2.39 11.79 3.13
CA VAL A 94 -3.27 11.40 4.23
C VAL A 94 -4.55 12.24 4.18
N ASN A 95 -5.70 11.70 4.57
CA ASN A 95 -6.97 12.44 4.63
C ASN A 95 -7.38 12.92 6.03
N ASN A 96 -6.46 12.86 7.00
CA ASN A 96 -6.67 13.29 8.37
C ASN A 96 -5.56 14.28 8.79
N ASP A 97 -5.96 15.45 9.28
CA ASP A 97 -5.04 16.54 9.61
C ASP A 97 -4.09 16.18 10.77
N GLU A 98 -4.58 15.48 11.80
CA GLU A 98 -3.78 15.05 12.95
C GLU A 98 -2.74 14.01 12.53
N ALA A 99 -3.11 13.05 11.67
CA ALA A 99 -2.20 12.08 11.08
C ALA A 99 -1.12 12.76 10.21
N CYS A 100 -1.51 13.73 9.39
CA CYS A 100 -0.57 14.51 8.58
C CYS A 100 0.40 15.31 9.46
N TYR A 101 -0.09 15.96 10.52
CA TYR A 101 0.72 16.75 11.45
C TYR A 101 1.69 15.85 12.21
N HIS A 102 1.19 14.76 12.80
CA HIS A 102 1.99 13.79 13.54
C HIS A 102 3.09 13.17 12.66
N GLY A 103 2.75 12.73 11.44
CA GLY A 103 3.71 12.17 10.50
C GLY A 103 4.88 13.12 10.22
N ARG A 104 4.62 14.43 10.08
CA ARG A 104 5.69 15.43 9.88
C ARG A 104 6.51 15.70 11.13
N LYS A 105 5.86 15.81 12.31
CA LYS A 105 6.50 16.30 13.53
C LYS A 105 7.23 15.22 14.31
N GLU A 106 6.59 14.08 14.51
CA GLU A 106 7.12 13.00 15.35
C GLU A 106 7.92 11.98 14.54
N VAL A 107 7.53 11.75 13.27
CA VAL A 107 8.13 10.70 12.42
C VAL A 107 9.07 11.27 11.34
N GLY A 108 8.88 12.53 10.94
CA GLY A 108 9.66 13.16 9.86
C GLY A 108 9.22 12.75 8.44
N LEU A 109 8.00 12.23 8.29
CA LEU A 109 7.44 11.86 6.98
C LEU A 109 7.09 13.11 6.15
N PRO A 110 7.27 13.05 4.82
CA PRO A 110 6.84 14.11 3.89
C PRO A 110 5.31 14.04 3.66
N SER A 111 4.53 14.08 4.74
CA SER A 111 3.07 13.93 4.70
C SER A 111 2.38 15.16 4.11
N GLN A 112 1.28 14.96 3.39
CA GLN A 112 0.45 16.01 2.77
C GLN A 112 -1.02 15.61 2.83
N MET A 113 -1.90 16.59 2.96
CA MET A 113 -3.35 16.33 2.92
C MET A 113 -3.80 15.96 1.51
N ALA A 114 -4.64 14.94 1.40
CA ALA A 114 -5.25 14.49 0.15
C ALA A 114 -6.66 13.94 0.40
N ARG A 115 -7.45 13.82 -0.68
CA ARG A 115 -8.77 13.21 -0.65
C ARG A 115 -8.69 11.84 -1.31
N PHE A 116 -9.25 10.83 -0.65
CA PHE A 116 -9.36 9.47 -1.19
C PHE A 116 -10.81 9.18 -1.55
N SER A 117 -11.01 8.47 -2.65
CA SER A 117 -12.30 7.92 -3.06
C SER A 117 -12.08 6.48 -3.50
N LYS A 118 -12.85 5.54 -2.95
CA LYS A 118 -12.79 4.11 -3.30
C LYS A 118 -14.02 3.76 -4.13
N THR A 119 -13.81 3.18 -5.31
CA THR A 119 -14.89 2.67 -6.15
C THR A 119 -14.72 1.17 -6.30
N ILE A 120 -15.62 0.40 -5.70
CA ILE A 120 -15.64 -1.05 -5.86
C ILE A 120 -16.41 -1.35 -7.13
N THR A 121 -15.70 -1.79 -8.17
CA THR A 121 -16.33 -2.30 -9.40
C THR A 121 -16.30 -3.81 -9.36
N ALA A 122 -17.47 -4.45 -9.34
CA ALA A 122 -17.54 -5.90 -9.51
C ALA A 122 -17.03 -6.24 -10.92
N ILE A 123 -15.90 -6.93 -11.00
CA ILE A 123 -15.44 -7.48 -12.28
C ILE A 123 -16.39 -8.64 -12.58
N SER A 124 -17.35 -8.42 -13.48
CA SER A 124 -18.15 -9.52 -14.02
C SER A 124 -17.17 -10.48 -14.69
N ARG A 125 -17.00 -11.67 -14.13
CA ARG A 125 -16.23 -12.74 -14.75
C ARG A 125 -16.96 -13.11 -16.03
N GLN A 126 -16.57 -12.52 -17.16
CA GLN A 126 -16.94 -13.09 -18.45
C GLN A 126 -16.39 -14.51 -18.45
N GLN A 127 -17.31 -15.47 -18.50
CA GLN A 127 -17.00 -16.87 -18.71
C GLN A 127 -16.29 -16.92 -20.05
N ARG A 128 -14.94 -16.88 -20.03
CA ARG A 128 -14.17 -17.33 -21.18
C ARG A 128 -14.57 -18.78 -21.34
N GLU A 129 -15.48 -19.06 -22.28
CA GLU A 129 -15.47 -20.35 -22.94
C GLU A 129 -14.03 -20.54 -23.40
N ILE A 130 -13.26 -21.32 -22.64
CA ILE A 130 -12.11 -21.99 -23.19
C ILE A 130 -12.73 -22.93 -24.23
N LYS A 131 -12.98 -22.41 -25.45
CA LYS A 131 -13.21 -23.25 -26.60
C LYS A 131 -11.92 -24.04 -26.74
N SER A 132 -11.99 -25.27 -26.26
CA SER A 132 -10.97 -26.30 -26.34
C SER A 132 -10.76 -26.72 -27.80
N GLY A 133 -10.45 -25.77 -28.68
CA GLY A 133 -10.11 -26.02 -30.08
C GLY A 133 -8.88 -26.92 -30.24
N PHE A 134 -8.07 -27.06 -29.19
CA PHE A 134 -6.92 -27.95 -29.16
C PHE A 134 -7.27 -29.40 -28.76
N LEU A 135 -8.33 -29.62 -27.96
CA LEU A 135 -8.69 -30.97 -27.47
C LEU A 135 -9.61 -31.73 -28.44
N ASN A 136 -10.45 -31.04 -29.23
CA ASN A 136 -11.26 -31.68 -30.26
C ASN A 136 -10.43 -32.24 -31.44
N ARG A 137 -9.15 -31.88 -31.56
CA ARG A 137 -8.25 -32.40 -32.60
C ARG A 137 -7.55 -33.71 -32.22
N ILE A 138 -7.61 -34.12 -30.94
CA ILE A 138 -6.88 -35.30 -30.42
C ILE A 138 -7.84 -36.46 -30.09
N GLY A 139 -9.16 -36.31 -30.32
CA GLY A 139 -10.09 -37.44 -30.31
C GLY A 139 -10.32 -38.13 -28.96
N ILE A 140 -9.94 -37.50 -27.84
CA ILE A 140 -10.21 -38.02 -26.50
C ILE A 140 -11.47 -37.34 -25.96
N GLY A 141 -12.63 -37.81 -26.44
CA GLY A 141 -13.92 -37.45 -25.86
C GLY A 141 -14.17 -38.28 -24.60
N ALA A 142 -14.05 -37.66 -23.42
CA ALA A 142 -14.48 -38.28 -22.18
C ALA A 142 -16.02 -38.32 -22.14
N LYS A 143 -16.60 -39.50 -22.37
CA LYS A 143 -18.02 -39.76 -22.11
C LYS A 143 -18.19 -39.93 -20.60
N TYR A 144 -18.79 -38.95 -19.93
CA TYR A 144 -19.26 -39.11 -18.56
C TYR A 144 -20.66 -39.71 -18.60
N SER A 145 -20.78 -40.97 -18.19
CA SER A 145 -22.06 -41.62 -17.89
C SER A 145 -22.48 -41.27 -16.46
N THR A 146 -23.65 -40.63 -16.31
CA THR A 146 -24.31 -40.46 -15.02
C THR A 146 -24.96 -41.77 -14.56
N PRO A 147 -24.78 -42.20 -13.30
CA PRO A 147 -25.56 -43.30 -12.74
C PRO A 147 -26.99 -42.85 -12.42
N LYS A 148 -27.92 -43.83 -12.47
CA LYS A 148 -29.35 -43.70 -12.14
C LYS A 148 -29.59 -43.51 -10.65
#